data_AF-C7NFU0-F1
#
_entry.id   AF-C7NFU0-F1
#
_cell.length_a   1.000
_cell.length_b   1.000
_cell.length_c   1.000
_cell.angle_alpha   90.00
_cell.angle_beta   90.00
_cell.angle_gamma   90.00
#
_symmetry.space_group_name_H-M   'P 1'
#
loop_
_entity.id
_entity.type
_entity.pdbx_description
1 polymer ?
#
loop_
_entity_poly.entity_id
_entity_poly.type
_entity_poly.pdbx_seq_one_letter_code
_entity_poly.pdbx_strand_id
1 'polypeptide(L)'
;MTDQPTSSTTPAPAPGAAPTFFVVRLTYTAALEEVDAVRDDHRAHLRVAVQRGLIVAAGPQDPRTGGVIIARGARDELEAHLADDPYVTHGLVEVDITPFAAVTLAPALSA
;
A
#
# COMPACT_ATOMS: atom_id res chain seq x y z
N MET A 1 33.87 -8.07 -23.41
CA MET A 1 32.60 -8.02 -24.16
C MET A 1 31.64 -8.96 -23.45
N THR A 2 30.74 -8.57 -22.55
CA THR A 2 30.36 -7.31 -21.90
C THR A 2 29.61 -7.72 -20.62
N ASP A 3 29.87 -6.97 -19.56
CA ASP A 3 29.23 -6.78 -18.25
C ASP A 3 28.23 -7.76 -17.58
N GLN A 4 28.39 -7.76 -16.25
CA GLN A 4 27.58 -8.30 -15.16
C GLN A 4 26.31 -7.43 -14.91
N PRO A 5 25.42 -7.80 -13.95
CA PRO A 5 23.96 -7.73 -14.05
C PRO A 5 23.35 -6.38 -13.66
N THR A 6 22.16 -6.07 -14.18
CA THR A 6 21.33 -4.96 -13.70
C THR A 6 20.51 -5.39 -12.48
N SER A 7 21.10 -5.26 -11.29
CA SER A 7 20.34 -5.15 -10.05
C SER A 7 19.75 -3.75 -9.97
N SER A 8 18.42 -3.65 -10.06
CA SER A 8 17.68 -2.39 -9.86
C SER A 8 17.67 -2.05 -8.36
N THR A 9 18.76 -1.51 -7.84
CA THR A 9 18.79 -0.93 -6.49
C THR A 9 18.14 0.45 -6.55
N THR A 10 16.90 0.55 -6.05
CA THR A 10 16.25 1.83 -5.75
C THR A 10 17.09 2.60 -4.73
N PRO A 11 17.46 3.87 -4.99
CA PRO A 11 18.23 4.64 -4.01
C PRO A 11 17.36 4.93 -2.77
N ALA A 12 17.93 4.69 -1.59
CA ALA A 12 17.33 5.09 -0.32
C ALA A 12 17.16 6.63 -0.27
N PRO A 13 16.03 7.17 0.20
CA PRO A 13 15.79 8.61 0.21
C PRO A 13 16.74 9.33 1.19
N ALA A 14 17.24 10.49 0.77
CA ALA A 14 18.11 11.36 1.56
C ALA A 14 17.37 11.97 2.77
N PRO A 15 18.04 12.19 3.93
CA PRO A 15 17.42 12.77 5.11
C PRO A 15 17.13 14.26 4.91
N GLY A 16 15.85 14.64 5.06
CA GLY A 16 15.33 16.00 4.84
C GLY A 16 14.12 16.07 3.89
N ALA A 17 13.74 14.94 3.26
CA ALA A 17 12.58 14.85 2.39
C ALA A 17 11.26 14.85 3.17
N ALA A 18 10.23 15.50 2.62
CA ALA A 18 8.85 15.41 3.10
C ALA A 18 8.43 13.94 3.31
N PRO A 19 7.54 13.64 4.27
CA PRO A 19 7.07 12.27 4.50
C PRO A 19 6.61 11.64 3.19
N THR A 20 7.15 10.47 2.85
CA THR A 20 6.79 9.79 1.60
C THR A 20 5.38 9.21 1.77
N PHE A 21 4.47 9.64 0.91
CA PHE A 21 3.12 9.10 0.84
C PHE A 21 3.04 8.08 -0.28
N PHE A 22 2.10 7.15 -0.15
CA PHE A 22 1.84 6.12 -1.14
C PHE A 22 0.35 6.03 -1.41
N VAL A 23 0.02 5.85 -2.68
CA VAL A 23 -1.28 5.34 -3.11
C VAL A 23 -1.06 3.89 -3.48
N VAL A 24 -1.75 2.99 -2.78
CA VAL A 24 -1.78 1.57 -3.10
C VAL A 24 -3.12 1.28 -3.73
N ARG A 25 -3.10 0.74 -4.94
CA ARG A 25 -4.28 0.24 -5.63
C ARG A 25 -4.25 -1.28 -5.58
N LEU A 26 -5.35 -1.84 -5.09
CA LEU A 26 -5.64 -3.26 -5.14
C LEU A 26 -6.63 -3.49 -6.28
N THR A 27 -6.32 -4.39 -7.20
CA THR A 27 -7.23 -4.80 -8.28
C THR A 27 -7.66 -6.24 -8.04
N TYR A 28 -8.95 -6.50 -7.95
CA TYR A 28 -9.44 -7.87 -7.76
C TYR A 28 -9.16 -8.73 -8.99
N THR A 29 -8.51 -9.87 -8.79
CA THR A 29 -8.23 -10.88 -9.82
C THR A 29 -9.05 -12.15 -9.63
N ALA A 30 -9.75 -12.27 -8.50
CA ALA A 30 -10.61 -13.39 -8.13
C ALA A 30 -12.10 -13.01 -8.15
N ALA A 31 -12.98 -13.99 -7.93
CA ALA A 31 -14.42 -13.73 -7.83
C ALA A 31 -14.75 -12.90 -6.58
N LEU A 32 -15.80 -12.08 -6.65
CA LEU A 32 -16.17 -11.20 -5.53
C LEU A 32 -16.55 -12.00 -4.28
N GLU A 33 -17.09 -13.20 -4.44
CA GLU A 33 -17.43 -14.11 -3.36
C GLU A 33 -16.19 -14.55 -2.56
N GLU A 34 -15.07 -14.81 -3.25
CA GLU A 34 -13.80 -15.18 -2.62
C GLU A 34 -13.19 -13.99 -1.88
N VAL A 35 -13.26 -12.80 -2.47
CA VAL A 35 -12.85 -11.53 -1.84
C VAL A 35 -13.69 -11.24 -0.60
N ASP A 36 -15.01 -11.41 -0.69
CA ASP A 36 -15.92 -11.17 0.43
C ASP A 36 -15.73 -12.15 1.58
N ALA A 37 -15.32 -13.39 1.29
CA ALA A 37 -15.05 -14.40 2.31
C ALA A 37 -13.90 -14.04 3.26
N VAL A 38 -12.89 -13.30 2.78
CA VAL A 38 -11.71 -12.89 3.59
C VAL A 38 -11.70 -11.39 3.91
N ARG A 39 -12.75 -10.65 3.54
CA ARG A 39 -12.84 -9.19 3.69
C ARG A 39 -12.71 -8.71 5.13
N ASP A 40 -13.30 -9.42 6.08
CA ASP A 40 -13.29 -8.97 7.48
C ASP A 40 -11.89 -9.09 8.10
N ASP A 41 -11.12 -10.12 7.72
CA ASP A 41 -9.72 -10.28 8.10
C ASP A 41 -8.85 -9.19 7.46
N HIS A 42 -9.05 -8.91 6.16
CA HIS A 42 -8.39 -7.79 5.48
C HIS A 42 -8.66 -6.46 6.20
N ARG A 43 -9.91 -6.19 6.59
CA ARG A 43 -10.25 -4.97 7.34
C ARG A 43 -9.66 -4.96 8.75
N ALA A 44 -9.50 -6.11 9.40
CA ALA A 44 -8.83 -6.19 10.70
C ALA A 44 -7.34 -5.84 10.56
N HIS A 45 -6.68 -6.38 9.53
CA HIS A 45 -5.29 -6.09 9.19
C HIS A 45 -5.03 -4.59 8.96
N LEU A 46 -5.83 -3.95 8.10
CA LEU A 46 -5.70 -2.52 7.82
C LEU A 46 -5.90 -1.65 9.07
N ARG A 47 -6.83 -2.03 9.97
CA ARG A 47 -7.09 -1.28 11.21
C ARG A 47 -5.86 -1.22 12.12
N VAL A 48 -5.04 -2.28 12.15
CA VAL A 48 -3.79 -2.29 12.93
C VAL A 48 -2.80 -1.26 12.38
N ALA A 49 -2.65 -1.18 11.06
CA ALA A 49 -1.76 -0.19 10.46
C ALA A 49 -2.29 1.24 10.52
N VAL A 50 -3.61 1.44 10.54
CA VAL A 50 -4.21 2.75 10.84
C VAL A 50 -3.86 3.20 12.26
N GLN A 51 -3.97 2.31 13.26
CA GLN A 51 -3.60 2.64 14.65
C GLN A 51 -2.12 2.99 14.81
N ARG A 52 -1.25 2.38 13.99
CA ARG A 52 0.19 2.68 13.93
C ARG A 52 0.52 3.96 13.14
N GLY A 53 -0.45 4.54 12.43
CA GLY A 53 -0.27 5.73 11.60
C GLY A 53 0.42 5.47 10.25
N LEU A 54 0.62 4.21 9.87
CA LEU A 54 1.17 3.76 8.58
C LEU A 54 0.13 3.93 7.46
N ILE A 55 -1.13 3.57 7.73
CA ILE A 55 -2.26 3.78 6.82
C ILE A 55 -3.06 5.00 7.28
N VAL A 56 -3.31 5.92 6.35
CA VAL A 56 -4.09 7.13 6.54
C VAL A 56 -5.57 6.88 6.22
N ALA A 57 -5.83 6.17 5.12
CA ALA A 57 -7.18 5.84 4.68
C ALA A 57 -7.16 4.56 3.85
N ALA A 58 -8.26 3.81 3.88
CA ALA A 58 -8.45 2.65 3.00
C ALA A 58 -9.93 2.43 2.72
N GLY A 59 -10.26 1.94 1.53
CA GLY A 59 -11.64 1.63 1.17
C GLY A 59 -11.78 0.94 -0.19
N PRO A 60 -12.97 0.38 -0.49
CA PRO A 60 -13.25 -0.17 -1.81
C PRO A 60 -13.29 0.92 -2.88
N GLN A 61 -12.96 0.56 -4.11
CA GLN A 61 -13.24 1.39 -5.27
C GLN A 61 -14.75 1.41 -5.57
N ASP A 62 -15.21 2.45 -6.27
CA ASP A 62 -16.55 2.52 -6.88
C ASP A 62 -16.38 2.83 -8.39
N PRO A 63 -16.67 1.87 -9.30
CA PRO A 63 -17.24 0.54 -9.04
C PRO A 63 -16.31 -0.38 -8.25
N ARG A 64 -16.89 -1.39 -7.58
CA ARG A 64 -16.19 -2.31 -6.67
C ARG A 64 -15.31 -3.33 -7.41
N THR A 65 -14.27 -2.85 -8.08
CA THR A 65 -13.27 -3.65 -8.82
C THR A 65 -11.99 -3.88 -8.02
N GLY A 66 -11.92 -3.34 -6.81
CA GLY A 66 -10.69 -3.31 -6.04
C GLY A 66 -10.80 -2.45 -4.78
N GLY A 67 -9.64 -1.98 -4.32
CA GLY A 67 -9.50 -1.11 -3.15
C GLY A 67 -8.42 -0.06 -3.36
N VAL A 68 -8.49 1.01 -2.58
CA VAL A 68 -7.46 2.04 -2.50
C VAL A 68 -7.03 2.19 -1.06
N ILE A 69 -5.71 2.22 -0.83
CA ILE A 69 -5.10 2.51 0.46
C ILE A 69 -4.18 3.71 0.29
N ILE A 70 -4.31 4.68 1.18
CA ILE A 70 -3.40 5.82 1.30
C ILE A 70 -2.54 5.57 2.52
N ALA A 71 -1.22 5.53 2.31
CA ALA A 71 -0.25 5.27 3.36
C ALA A 71 0.80 6.37 3.43
N ARG A 72 1.50 6.44 4.56
CA ARG A 72 2.64 7.34 4.79
C ARG A 72 3.71 6.61 5.60
N GLY A 73 4.99 6.86 5.30
CA GLY A 73 6.10 6.28 6.05
C GLY A 73 7.18 5.71 5.14
N ALA A 74 7.83 4.64 5.61
CA ALA A 74 8.86 3.94 4.84
C ALA A 74 8.21 2.94 3.87
N ARG A 75 8.76 2.86 2.65
CA ARG A 75 8.29 1.90 1.63
C ARG A 75 8.38 0.46 2.12
N ASP A 76 9.51 0.09 2.71
CA ASP A 76 9.75 -1.29 3.17
C ASP A 76 8.78 -1.71 4.28
N GLU A 77 8.37 -0.78 5.16
CA GLU A 77 7.36 -1.06 6.18
C GLU A 77 5.98 -1.27 5.56
N LEU A 78 5.61 -0.45 4.57
CA LEU A 78 4.37 -0.61 3.82
C LEU A 78 4.34 -1.93 3.05
N GLU A 79 5.40 -2.27 2.32
CA GLU A 79 5.50 -3.50 1.54
C GLU A 79 5.44 -4.74 2.45
N ALA A 80 6.16 -4.73 3.58
CA ALA A 80 6.08 -5.79 4.57
C ALA A 80 4.66 -5.95 5.13
N HIS A 81 3.98 -4.84 5.44
CA HIS A 81 2.60 -4.89 5.91
C HIS A 81 1.64 -5.42 4.84
N LEU A 82 1.78 -5.01 3.58
CA LEU A 82 0.93 -5.49 2.48
C LEU A 82 1.17 -6.96 2.14
N ALA A 83 2.40 -7.47 2.31
CA ALA A 83 2.71 -8.88 2.09
C ALA A 83 1.92 -9.83 3.01
N ASP A 84 1.55 -9.35 4.20
CA ASP A 84 0.76 -10.09 5.19
C ASP A 84 -0.76 -9.88 5.02
N ASP A 85 -1.20 -9.08 4.04
CA ASP A 85 -2.61 -8.81 3.81
C ASP A 85 -3.35 -10.08 3.34
N PRO A 86 -4.48 -10.49 3.96
CA PRO A 86 -5.28 -11.63 3.53
C PRO A 86 -5.64 -11.64 2.03
N TYR A 87 -5.87 -10.47 1.43
CA TYR A 87 -6.11 -10.39 -0.01
C TYR A 87 -4.87 -10.80 -0.83
N VAL A 88 -3.68 -10.43 -0.37
CA VAL A 88 -2.41 -10.72 -1.03
C VAL A 88 -1.97 -12.16 -0.80
N THR A 89 -2.05 -12.64 0.45
CA THR A 89 -1.64 -14.01 0.81
C THR A 89 -2.53 -15.08 0.17
N HIS A 90 -3.80 -14.77 -0.05
CA HIS A 90 -4.73 -15.63 -0.80
C HIS A 90 -4.67 -15.43 -2.33
N GLY A 91 -3.84 -14.50 -2.83
CA GLY A 91 -3.69 -14.27 -4.27
C GLY A 91 -4.92 -13.70 -4.97
N LEU A 92 -5.78 -12.96 -4.24
CA LEU A 92 -7.06 -12.45 -4.74
C LEU A 92 -6.93 -11.08 -5.43
N VAL A 93 -5.76 -10.44 -5.29
CA VAL A 93 -5.53 -9.08 -5.77
C VAL A 93 -4.17 -8.91 -6.41
N GLU A 94 -4.11 -8.03 -7.41
CA GLU A 94 -2.88 -7.38 -7.85
C GLU A 94 -2.66 -6.08 -7.07
N VAL A 95 -1.41 -5.83 -6.68
CA VAL A 95 -1.01 -4.67 -5.88
C VAL A 95 -0.15 -3.73 -6.71
N ASP A 96 -0.55 -2.48 -6.78
CA ASP A 96 0.18 -1.40 -7.45
C ASP A 96 0.46 -0.27 -6.45
N ILE A 97 1.75 0.01 -6.20
CA ILE A 97 2.20 0.99 -5.20
C ILE A 97 2.81 2.19 -5.91
N THR A 98 2.13 3.33 -5.84
CA THR A 98 2.59 4.60 -6.39
C THR A 98 3.08 5.52 -5.27
N PRO A 99 4.40 5.79 -5.16
CA PRO A 99 4.91 6.80 -4.25
C PRO A 99 4.60 8.21 -4.77
N PHE A 100 4.36 9.15 -3.85
CA PHE A 100 4.28 10.56 -4.20
C PHE A 100 4.77 11.47 -3.06
N ALA A 101 5.29 12.63 -3.45
CA ALA A 101 5.65 13.70 -2.53
C ALA A 101 4.45 14.62 -2.32
N ALA A 102 3.76 14.50 -1.18
CA ALA A 102 2.65 15.38 -0.87
C ALA A 102 3.15 16.80 -0.58
N VAL A 103 2.77 17.76 -1.43
CA VAL A 103 3.18 19.18 -1.30
C VAL A 103 2.19 20.01 -0.48
N THR A 104 0.93 19.59 -0.43
CA THR A 104 -0.14 20.26 0.31
C THR A 104 -0.81 19.23 1.20
N LEU A 105 -0.78 19.46 2.51
CA LEU A 105 -1.29 18.55 3.51
C LEU A 105 -2.40 19.21 4.32
N ALA A 106 -3.42 18.42 4.66
CA ALA A 106 -4.37 18.82 5.69
C ALA A 106 -3.65 18.95 7.04
N PRO A 107 -4.04 19.88 7.93
CA PRO A 107 -3.38 20.06 9.23
C PRO A 107 -3.26 18.78 10.06
N ALA A 108 -4.22 17.86 9.96
CA ALA A 108 -4.18 16.57 10.65
C ALA A 108 -3.08 15.60 10.13
N LEU A 109 -2.50 15.88 8.95
CA LEU A 109 -1.47 15.08 8.29
C LEU A 109 -0.13 15.80 8.19
N SER A 110 -0.10 17.11 8.44
CA SER A 110 1.11 17.90 8.63
C SER A 110 1.75 17.51 9.96
N ALA A 111 3.02 17.11 9.95
CA ALA A 111 3.78 16.77 11.15
C ALA A 111 4.00 17.98 12.07
#